data_AF-A0A954ELW4-F1
#
_entry.id   AF-A0A954ELW4-F1
#
_cell.length_a   1.000
_cell.length_b   1.000
_cell.length_c   1.000
_cell.angle_alpha   90.00
_cell.angle_beta   90.00
_cell.angle_gamma   90.00
#
_symmetry.space_group_name_H-M   'P 1'
#
loop_
_entity.id
_entity.type
_entity.pdbx_description
1 polymer ?
#
loop_
_entity_poly.entity_id
_entity_poly.type
_entity_poly.pdbx_seq_one_letter_code
_entity_poly.pdbx_strand_id
1 'polypeptide(L)'
;MSSQNTVAQTFLSVKSRFSRLMLTTCFVTMCVGCRVPKVGMFFDPPEKVLVYDTAQEREIAGQDTPPEDSLAYDYRWRYRNSLAEAVAVRQWDQDAGSVWRVLFATNRQPDTSSLSQQVEFTNTVDAQPHFGSCSVALSHQEPEIEEPDNVVLATALSVLPGEWQKEVSYDQSKYAAVDDKQLLSSDLFFGELRQQVARSRQHDVLLFVHGFNVDFDSAAIRLAQIAKDLPFNGAIVAYSWPSQGGVGAYSADGQVVQQSIPAFKQFLTELTKQLPADTRINIVVHSMGNRLVLRTLAELDESPHPRFQHVVFCAPDVGVEEFKEKSPLAIKHCRHATLYTCMNDAALIASAKVNHEERAGGSLVPTIVPGIDTVECAVIDTSLMGHSYYGSNKFILRDLFAILKEDQPADERKWLKPHKVPFHGMQYIFGDYPVDLQWVWHYDNTQSGVQLTDYFEAAAPAETP
;
A
#
# COMPACT_ATOMS: atom_id res chain seq x y z
N MET A 1 -63.79 9.20 25.71
CA MET A 1 -63.01 8.67 24.57
C MET A 1 -61.78 9.55 24.31
N SER A 2 -60.85 9.62 25.26
CA SER A 2 -59.69 10.51 25.17
C SER A 2 -58.51 10.01 26.02
N SER A 3 -58.19 8.72 25.98
CA SER A 3 -57.08 8.18 26.76
C SER A 3 -56.29 7.03 26.12
N GLN A 4 -56.48 6.72 24.84
CA GLN A 4 -55.70 5.65 24.15
C GLN A 4 -54.71 6.14 23.09
N ASN A 5 -54.67 7.43 22.73
CA ASN A 5 -53.73 7.93 21.70
C ASN A 5 -52.41 8.48 22.23
N THR A 6 -52.20 8.55 23.56
CA THR A 6 -50.96 9.11 24.11
C THR A 6 -49.88 8.03 24.32
N VAL A 7 -50.25 6.76 24.49
CA VAL A 7 -49.27 5.68 24.77
C VAL A 7 -48.52 5.24 23.50
N ALA A 8 -49.15 5.28 22.32
CA ALA A 8 -48.52 4.89 21.06
C ALA A 8 -47.45 5.90 20.57
N GLN A 9 -47.62 7.20 20.84
CA GLN A 9 -46.62 8.22 20.47
C GLN A 9 -45.42 8.26 21.46
N THR A 10 -45.61 7.86 22.72
CA THR A 10 -44.49 7.74 23.66
C THR A 10 -43.61 6.52 23.35
N PHE A 11 -44.17 5.40 22.86
CA PHE A 11 -43.38 4.21 22.51
C PHE A 11 -42.47 4.39 21.28
N LEU A 12 -42.86 5.24 20.32
CA LEU A 12 -42.01 5.57 19.15
C LEU A 12 -40.89 6.58 19.49
N SER A 13 -41.09 7.43 20.50
CA SER A 13 -40.08 8.37 21.01
C SER A 13 -39.04 7.68 21.93
N VAL A 14 -39.45 6.66 22.70
CA VAL A 14 -38.57 5.95 23.64
C VAL A 14 -37.68 4.92 22.93
N LYS A 15 -38.14 4.27 21.84
CA LYS A 15 -37.28 3.38 21.03
C LYS A 15 -36.16 4.14 20.29
N SER A 16 -36.38 5.40 19.89
CA SER A 16 -35.31 6.20 19.26
C SER A 16 -34.30 6.76 20.26
N ARG A 17 -34.69 6.94 21.53
CA ARG A 17 -33.81 7.40 22.62
C ARG A 17 -33.04 6.28 23.31
N PHE A 18 -33.61 5.08 23.45
CA PHE A 18 -32.87 3.92 24.00
C PHE A 18 -31.81 3.37 23.04
N SER A 19 -32.05 3.44 21.72
CA SER A 19 -31.03 3.11 20.72
C SER A 19 -29.89 4.14 20.71
N ARG A 20 -30.15 5.41 21.04
CA ARG A 20 -29.11 6.44 21.17
C ARG A 20 -28.34 6.30 22.48
N LEU A 21 -29.01 6.02 23.60
CA LEU A 21 -28.34 5.97 24.91
C LEU A 21 -27.49 4.71 25.11
N MET A 22 -27.86 3.55 24.55
CA MET A 22 -26.97 2.36 24.54
C MET A 22 -25.77 2.53 23.61
N LEU A 23 -25.92 3.21 22.47
CA LEU A 23 -24.78 3.64 21.65
C LEU A 23 -23.89 4.65 22.40
N THR A 24 -24.46 5.52 23.22
CA THR A 24 -23.72 6.51 24.02
C THR A 24 -23.01 5.86 25.22
N THR A 25 -23.55 4.80 25.81
CA THR A 25 -22.96 4.17 27.02
C THR A 25 -21.88 3.14 26.69
N CYS A 26 -21.97 2.47 25.54
CA CYS A 26 -20.81 1.75 24.98
C CYS A 26 -19.70 2.73 24.54
N PHE A 27 -20.07 3.94 24.07
CA PHE A 27 -19.11 5.03 23.77
C PHE A 27 -18.36 5.52 25.03
N VAL A 28 -19.04 5.69 26.17
CA VAL A 28 -18.42 6.27 27.38
C VAL A 28 -17.54 5.28 28.14
N THR A 29 -17.74 3.97 27.99
CA THR A 29 -16.88 2.97 28.65
C THR A 29 -15.65 2.59 27.82
N MET A 30 -15.61 2.95 26.52
CA MET A 30 -14.45 2.72 25.65
C MET A 30 -13.46 3.89 25.60
N CYS A 31 -13.81 5.06 26.13
CA CYS A 31 -12.94 6.24 26.12
C CYS A 31 -12.19 6.50 27.44
N VAL A 32 -12.31 5.64 28.47
CA VAL A 32 -11.55 5.78 29.73
C VAL A 32 -10.92 4.45 30.13
N GLY A 33 -10.01 3.97 29.30
CA GLY A 33 -9.21 2.77 29.55
C GLY A 33 -7.76 2.86 29.07
N CYS A 34 -7.27 4.07 28.75
CA CYS A 34 -5.88 4.30 28.39
C CYS A 34 -5.04 4.59 29.64
N ARG A 35 -4.62 3.54 30.37
CA ARG A 35 -3.45 3.60 31.28
C ARG A 35 -2.77 2.24 31.37
N VAL A 36 -1.64 2.11 30.67
CA VAL A 36 -0.62 1.05 30.77
C VAL A 36 -1.13 -0.36 30.41
N PRO A 37 -0.40 -1.15 29.59
CA PRO A 37 -0.81 -2.52 29.29
C PRO A 37 -0.81 -3.34 30.59
N LYS A 38 -1.99 -3.77 31.05
CA LYS A 38 -2.08 -4.94 31.93
C LYS A 38 -2.20 -6.18 31.06
N VAL A 39 -1.06 -6.86 30.97
CA VAL A 39 -0.86 -8.29 30.71
C VAL A 39 -2.09 -9.14 31.04
N GLY A 40 -2.45 -10.05 30.13
CA GLY A 40 -3.16 -11.27 30.51
C GLY A 40 -4.28 -11.76 29.60
N MET A 41 -3.96 -12.10 28.34
CA MET A 41 -4.54 -13.31 27.75
C MET A 41 -3.46 -14.00 26.94
N PHE A 42 -2.66 -14.81 27.65
CA PHE A 42 -1.63 -15.67 27.07
C PHE A 42 -2.30 -16.69 26.15
N PHE A 43 -2.18 -16.44 24.85
CA PHE A 43 -1.48 -17.38 23.99
C PHE A 43 -0.38 -16.56 23.33
N ASP A 44 0.85 -16.63 23.82
CA ASP A 44 2.00 -16.38 22.96
C ASP A 44 2.03 -17.59 22.02
N PRO A 45 1.59 -17.48 20.74
CA PRO A 45 1.97 -18.51 19.80
C PRO A 45 3.51 -18.51 19.77
N PRO A 46 4.20 -19.66 19.64
CA PRO A 46 5.61 -19.62 19.30
C PRO A 46 5.71 -18.75 18.04
N GLU A 47 6.32 -17.56 18.16
CA GLU A 47 6.39 -16.62 17.05
C GLU A 47 7.02 -17.38 15.89
N LYS A 48 6.23 -17.57 14.84
CA LYS A 48 6.71 -18.15 13.60
C LYS A 48 7.55 -17.03 12.99
N VAL A 49 8.83 -16.97 13.33
CA VAL A 49 9.75 -15.95 12.81
C VAL A 49 10.45 -16.55 11.62
N LEU A 50 10.35 -15.93 10.46
CA LEU A 50 11.19 -16.23 9.32
C LEU A 50 12.37 -15.25 9.36
N VAL A 51 13.53 -15.72 9.80
CA VAL A 51 14.77 -14.94 9.75
C VAL A 51 15.51 -15.24 8.46
N TYR A 52 15.88 -14.20 7.73
CA TYR A 52 16.63 -14.30 6.49
C TYR A 52 17.91 -13.46 6.52
N ASP A 53 19.05 -14.12 6.29
CA ASP A 53 20.35 -13.49 6.22
C ASP A 53 20.96 -13.75 4.83
N THR A 54 21.16 -12.70 4.03
CA THR A 54 21.72 -12.85 2.67
C THR A 54 23.17 -13.34 2.66
N ALA A 55 23.98 -13.09 3.71
CA ALA A 55 25.38 -13.52 3.72
C ALA A 55 25.50 -15.05 3.79
N GLN A 56 24.55 -15.69 4.46
CA GLN A 56 24.52 -17.15 4.63
C GLN A 56 23.62 -17.84 3.61
N GLU A 57 23.11 -17.11 2.61
CA GLU A 57 22.16 -17.64 1.63
C GLU A 57 22.67 -18.93 0.95
N ARG A 58 23.94 -18.98 0.55
CA ARG A 58 24.53 -20.17 -0.11
C ARG A 58 24.65 -21.36 0.82
N GLU A 59 24.85 -21.12 2.11
CA GLU A 59 24.97 -22.17 3.11
C GLU A 59 23.60 -22.71 3.46
N ILE A 60 22.60 -21.83 3.60
CA ILE A 60 21.21 -22.20 3.92
C ILE A 60 20.50 -22.85 2.72
N ALA A 61 20.88 -22.50 1.49
CA ALA A 61 20.26 -23.03 0.27
C ALA A 61 20.46 -24.56 0.14
N GLY A 62 19.36 -25.31 0.27
CA GLY A 62 19.34 -26.77 0.11
C GLY A 62 19.62 -27.56 1.39
N GLN A 63 19.71 -26.90 2.55
CA GLN A 63 19.77 -27.57 3.84
C GLN A 63 18.35 -27.76 4.41
N ASP A 64 18.04 -28.97 4.88
CA ASP A 64 16.81 -29.25 5.65
C ASP A 64 16.90 -28.68 7.09
N THR A 65 18.11 -28.35 7.54
CA THR A 65 18.46 -27.75 8.85
C THR A 65 19.70 -26.85 8.68
N PRO A 66 19.63 -25.53 8.95
CA PRO A 66 20.75 -24.59 8.82
C PRO A 66 21.81 -24.77 9.94
N PRO A 67 23.02 -24.17 9.81
CA PRO A 67 24.10 -24.24 10.81
C PRO A 67 23.69 -23.64 12.17
N GLU A 68 24.24 -24.16 13.28
CA GLU A 68 23.93 -23.71 14.67
C GLU A 68 24.21 -22.22 14.91
N ASP A 69 25.10 -21.63 14.13
CA ASP A 69 25.60 -20.26 14.15
C ASP A 69 24.93 -19.33 13.12
N SER A 70 23.93 -19.81 12.38
CA SER A 70 23.03 -18.98 11.57
C SER A 70 21.98 -18.30 12.45
N LEU A 71 21.67 -17.01 12.19
CA LEU A 71 20.54 -16.33 12.85
C LEU A 71 19.16 -16.87 12.37
N ALA A 72 19.13 -17.98 11.64
CA ALA A 72 17.94 -18.54 10.99
C ALA A 72 17.06 -19.35 11.95
N TYR A 73 16.00 -18.76 12.51
CA TYR A 73 15.02 -19.53 13.29
C TYR A 73 13.56 -19.23 12.94
N ASP A 74 12.94 -20.15 12.17
CA ASP A 74 11.53 -20.58 12.27
C ASP A 74 11.52 -22.08 12.67
N TYR A 75 10.54 -22.55 13.45
CA TYR A 75 10.34 -23.97 13.81
C TYR A 75 9.99 -24.89 12.59
N ARG A 76 10.11 -24.37 11.36
CA ARG A 76 9.81 -25.07 10.10
C ARG A 76 10.94 -25.06 9.08
N TRP A 77 12.11 -24.51 9.40
CA TRP A 77 13.33 -24.69 8.59
C TRP A 77 13.15 -24.35 7.10
N ARG A 78 12.56 -23.20 6.76
CA ARG A 78 12.27 -22.85 5.35
C ARG A 78 13.18 -21.74 4.82
N TYR A 79 14.15 -22.12 4.01
CA TYR A 79 14.82 -21.19 3.10
C TYR A 79 13.82 -20.58 2.10
N ARG A 80 13.91 -19.26 1.88
CA ARG A 80 13.13 -18.56 0.84
C ARG A 80 14.04 -18.08 -0.28
N ASN A 81 14.01 -18.83 -1.38
CA ASN A 81 14.64 -18.48 -2.65
C ASN A 81 14.25 -17.09 -3.21
N SER A 82 13.20 -16.46 -2.68
CA SER A 82 12.69 -15.16 -3.13
C SER A 82 13.40 -13.97 -2.49
N LEU A 83 14.18 -14.19 -1.43
CA LEU A 83 14.91 -13.15 -0.73
C LEU A 83 16.36 -13.13 -1.26
N ALA A 84 16.79 -12.01 -1.79
CA ALA A 84 18.14 -11.74 -2.32
C ALA A 84 18.31 -10.22 -2.26
N GLU A 85 19.53 -9.69 -2.22
CA GLU A 85 19.75 -8.24 -2.08
C GLU A 85 18.87 -7.38 -2.99
N ALA A 86 18.37 -6.26 -2.45
CA ALA A 86 17.47 -5.41 -3.20
C ALA A 86 18.20 -4.66 -4.31
N VAL A 87 17.84 -4.94 -5.56
CA VAL A 87 18.48 -4.33 -6.75
C VAL A 87 18.23 -2.83 -6.87
N ALA A 88 17.22 -2.32 -6.18
CA ALA A 88 16.87 -0.91 -6.14
C ALA A 88 17.70 -0.13 -5.10
N VAL A 89 18.35 -0.79 -4.14
CA VAL A 89 19.19 -0.09 -3.15
C VAL A 89 20.49 0.35 -3.81
N ARG A 90 20.92 1.58 -3.52
CA ARG A 90 22.16 2.19 -4.04
C ARG A 90 23.17 2.47 -2.94
N GLN A 91 22.69 2.84 -1.76
CA GLN A 91 23.51 3.02 -0.57
C GLN A 91 22.85 2.34 0.62
N TRP A 92 23.67 1.72 1.48
CA TRP A 92 23.20 1.04 2.66
C TRP A 92 24.16 1.31 3.82
N ASP A 93 23.56 1.66 4.95
CA ASP A 93 24.20 1.80 6.25
C ASP A 93 23.40 0.97 7.25
N GLN A 94 24.08 0.10 8.00
CA GLN A 94 23.44 -0.82 8.93
C GLN A 94 22.68 -0.07 10.05
N ASP A 95 23.23 1.03 10.53
CA ASP A 95 22.72 1.75 11.70
C ASP A 95 21.90 2.98 11.32
N ALA A 96 22.17 3.55 10.15
CA ALA A 96 21.69 4.88 9.83
C ALA A 96 20.56 4.90 8.77
N GLY A 97 20.62 4.05 7.73
CA GLY A 97 19.54 4.00 6.75
C GLY A 97 19.89 3.40 5.40
N SER A 98 19.03 3.68 4.42
CA SER A 98 19.16 3.18 3.05
C SER A 98 18.77 4.21 2.01
N VAL A 99 19.41 4.18 0.84
CA VAL A 99 19.06 5.01 -0.31
C VAL A 99 18.59 4.13 -1.46
N TRP A 100 17.36 4.35 -1.89
CA TRP A 100 16.65 3.58 -2.91
C TRP A 100 16.56 4.35 -4.22
N ARG A 101 16.90 3.69 -5.33
CA ARG A 101 16.65 4.16 -6.68
C ARG A 101 15.22 3.83 -7.07
N VAL A 102 14.37 4.85 -7.08
CA VAL A 102 12.99 4.73 -7.55
C VAL A 102 12.94 5.16 -9.01
N LEU A 103 12.50 4.27 -9.88
CA LEU A 103 12.09 4.65 -11.23
C LEU A 103 10.65 5.18 -11.14
N PHE A 104 10.33 6.23 -11.89
CA PHE A 104 8.97 6.76 -11.90
C PHE A 104 8.45 7.01 -13.30
N ALA A 105 7.13 6.87 -13.45
CA ALA A 105 6.39 7.47 -14.53
C ALA A 105 5.30 8.38 -13.95
N THR A 106 5.03 9.50 -14.59
CA THR A 106 4.10 10.50 -14.07
C THR A 106 3.45 11.27 -15.20
N ASN A 107 2.17 11.59 -15.06
CA ASN A 107 1.51 12.55 -15.96
C ASN A 107 1.28 13.89 -15.26
N ARG A 108 2.09 14.19 -14.25
CA ARG A 108 2.24 15.54 -13.69
C ARG A 108 3.08 16.39 -14.65
N GLN A 109 2.66 17.61 -14.89
CA GLN A 109 3.45 18.55 -15.68
C GLN A 109 4.72 18.94 -14.92
N PRO A 110 5.93 18.77 -15.51
CA PRO A 110 7.18 19.23 -14.93
C PRO A 110 7.16 20.75 -14.71
N ASP A 111 7.62 21.18 -13.55
CA ASP A 111 7.77 22.59 -13.24
C ASP A 111 9.08 23.13 -13.85
N THR A 112 8.95 23.81 -14.97
CA THR A 112 10.08 24.45 -15.67
C THR A 112 10.46 25.81 -15.07
N SER A 113 9.77 26.28 -14.04
CA SER A 113 10.02 27.58 -13.41
C SER A 113 11.03 27.52 -12.27
N SER A 114 11.34 26.32 -11.76
CA SER A 114 12.35 26.14 -10.73
C SER A 114 13.76 26.39 -11.26
N LEU A 115 14.55 27.14 -10.50
CA LEU A 115 15.99 27.33 -10.73
C LEU A 115 16.83 26.16 -10.15
N SER A 116 16.18 25.16 -9.55
CA SER A 116 16.85 23.96 -9.03
C SER A 116 17.47 23.14 -10.16
N GLN A 117 18.57 22.45 -9.86
CA GLN A 117 19.13 21.45 -10.76
C GLN A 117 18.24 20.21 -10.91
N GLN A 118 17.29 20.02 -10.00
CA GLN A 118 16.33 18.91 -9.99
C GLN A 118 15.00 19.31 -10.61
N VAL A 119 14.32 18.34 -11.20
CA VAL A 119 12.98 18.51 -11.76
C VAL A 119 11.93 18.45 -10.64
N GLU A 120 11.09 19.46 -10.58
CA GLU A 120 9.88 19.45 -9.75
C GLU A 120 8.63 19.14 -10.59
N PHE A 121 7.55 18.72 -9.94
CA PHE A 121 6.30 18.37 -10.60
C PHE A 121 5.12 19.15 -10.02
N THR A 122 4.31 19.73 -10.90
CA THR A 122 3.07 20.40 -10.52
C THR A 122 1.91 19.41 -10.37
N ASN A 123 0.78 19.86 -9.82
CA ASN A 123 -0.48 19.09 -9.81
C ASN A 123 -1.30 19.30 -11.10
N THR A 124 -0.67 19.68 -12.21
CA THR A 124 -1.34 19.82 -13.50
C THR A 124 -1.23 18.53 -14.31
N VAL A 125 -2.33 18.13 -14.96
CA VAL A 125 -2.35 16.99 -15.88
C VAL A 125 -1.62 17.31 -17.16
N ASP A 126 -0.63 16.49 -17.49
CA ASP A 126 -0.07 16.36 -18.82
C ASP A 126 -0.77 15.21 -19.57
N ALA A 127 -0.89 15.36 -20.88
CA ALA A 127 -1.49 14.34 -21.76
C ALA A 127 -0.56 13.15 -22.00
N GLN A 128 0.75 13.33 -21.78
CA GLN A 128 1.76 12.28 -21.98
C GLN A 128 2.40 11.89 -20.65
N PRO A 129 2.76 10.60 -20.47
CA PRO A 129 3.57 10.20 -19.33
C PRO A 129 5.02 10.68 -19.52
N HIS A 130 5.56 11.25 -18.45
CA HIS A 130 6.97 11.57 -18.27
C HIS A 130 7.64 10.43 -17.53
N PHE A 131 8.86 10.08 -17.92
CA PHE A 131 9.65 9.03 -17.29
C PHE A 131 10.83 9.63 -16.56
N GLY A 132 11.26 8.98 -15.48
CA GLY A 132 12.38 9.48 -14.72
C GLY A 132 12.85 8.56 -13.62
N SER A 133 13.73 9.09 -12.80
CA SER A 133 14.27 8.44 -11.62
C SER A 133 14.50 9.44 -10.50
N CYS A 134 14.39 8.99 -9.26
CA CYS A 134 14.83 9.73 -8.09
C CYS A 134 15.52 8.79 -7.07
N SER A 135 16.19 9.41 -6.11
CA SER A 135 16.76 8.73 -4.96
C SER A 135 15.88 9.00 -3.74
N VAL A 136 15.55 7.94 -3.00
CA VAL A 136 14.78 8.03 -1.76
C VAL A 136 15.64 7.55 -0.60
N ALA A 137 16.01 8.46 0.28
CA ALA A 137 16.67 8.13 1.53
C ALA A 137 15.62 7.73 2.58
N LEU A 138 15.82 6.62 3.28
CA LEU A 138 14.99 6.13 4.38
C LEU A 138 15.86 5.88 5.61
N SER A 139 15.56 6.58 6.70
CA SER A 139 16.22 6.40 7.99
C SER A 139 15.85 5.04 8.62
N HIS A 140 16.78 4.48 9.40
CA HIS A 140 16.49 3.36 10.31
C HIS A 140 15.96 3.82 11.67
N GLN A 141 16.02 5.12 11.98
CA GLN A 141 15.45 5.64 13.20
C GLN A 141 13.93 5.46 13.22
N GLU A 142 13.42 4.95 14.34
CA GLU A 142 11.98 4.82 14.50
C GLU A 142 11.32 6.20 14.63
N PRO A 143 10.14 6.38 14.02
CA PRO A 143 9.27 7.53 14.30
C PRO A 143 9.10 7.78 15.80
N GLU A 144 9.52 8.94 16.32
CA GLU A 144 8.91 9.45 17.54
C GLU A 144 7.49 9.87 17.18
N ILE A 145 6.50 9.19 17.78
CA ILE A 145 5.09 9.51 17.57
C ILE A 145 4.79 10.82 18.30
N GLU A 146 4.89 11.94 17.60
CA GLU A 146 4.38 13.23 18.08
C GLU A 146 2.85 13.25 17.93
N GLU A 147 2.12 13.44 19.03
CA GLU A 147 0.68 13.70 18.97
C GLU A 147 0.45 15.11 18.40
N PRO A 148 -0.19 15.28 17.24
CA PRO A 148 -0.37 16.62 16.67
C PRO A 148 -1.40 17.43 17.45
N ASP A 149 -1.11 18.73 17.59
CA ASP A 149 -1.94 19.69 18.33
C ASP A 149 -3.25 20.03 17.60
N ASN A 150 -3.35 19.86 16.28
CA ASN A 150 -4.55 20.16 15.50
C ASN A 150 -4.59 19.34 14.21
N VAL A 151 -5.78 18.84 13.83
CA VAL A 151 -5.97 18.08 12.59
C VAL A 151 -7.06 18.70 11.73
N VAL A 152 -6.68 18.99 10.47
CA VAL A 152 -7.48 19.72 9.48
C VAL A 152 -8.37 18.78 8.66
N LEU A 153 -7.99 17.51 8.49
CA LEU A 153 -8.65 16.57 7.58
C LEU A 153 -10.12 16.31 7.94
N ALA A 154 -10.41 16.20 9.22
CA ALA A 154 -11.76 15.96 9.71
C ALA A 154 -12.62 17.22 9.83
N THR A 155 -12.02 18.41 9.78
CA THR A 155 -12.77 19.67 9.73
C THR A 155 -13.41 19.86 8.35
N ALA A 156 -12.75 19.38 7.30
CA ALA A 156 -13.28 19.37 5.92
C ALA A 156 -14.37 18.30 5.70
N LEU A 157 -14.33 17.21 6.46
CA LEU A 157 -15.35 16.15 6.48
C LEU A 157 -16.18 16.27 7.76
N SER A 158 -17.13 17.22 7.80
CA SER A 158 -18.02 17.57 8.93
C SER A 158 -18.99 16.45 9.40
N VAL A 159 -18.61 15.19 9.24
CA VAL A 159 -19.42 13.98 9.45
C VAL A 159 -18.85 13.08 10.55
N LEU A 160 -17.61 13.29 11.00
CA LEU A 160 -16.94 12.46 12.00
C LEU A 160 -16.81 13.18 13.36
N PRO A 161 -17.04 12.49 14.51
CA PRO A 161 -16.89 13.09 15.83
C PRO A 161 -15.45 13.56 16.11
N GLY A 162 -15.29 14.66 16.88
CA GLY A 162 -14.01 15.34 17.20
C GLY A 162 -12.83 14.45 17.65
N GLU A 163 -13.11 13.29 18.23
CA GLU A 163 -12.11 12.35 18.74
C GLU A 163 -11.55 11.40 17.65
N TRP A 164 -12.29 11.23 16.55
CA TRP A 164 -11.92 10.44 15.36
C TRP A 164 -11.10 11.26 14.36
N GLN A 165 -10.77 12.48 14.77
CA GLN A 165 -10.13 13.49 13.95
C GLN A 165 -8.61 13.53 14.15
N LYS A 166 -8.04 12.72 15.06
CA LYS A 166 -6.59 12.68 15.27
C LYS A 166 -5.91 11.85 14.17
N GLU A 167 -5.53 12.49 13.07
CA GLU A 167 -4.46 12.02 12.19
C GLU A 167 -3.14 12.09 12.98
N VAL A 168 -2.35 11.01 13.01
CA VAL A 168 -0.97 11.08 13.51
C VAL A 168 -0.19 11.68 12.36
N SER A 169 0.06 12.97 12.46
CA SER A 169 0.95 13.68 11.55
C SER A 169 2.36 13.28 11.91
N TYR A 170 2.96 12.42 11.10
CA TYR A 170 4.38 12.18 11.16
C TYR A 170 5.10 13.19 10.28
N ASP A 171 6.10 13.88 10.83
CA ASP A 171 7.00 14.68 10.00
C ASP A 171 7.90 13.73 9.20
N GLN A 172 7.39 13.31 8.05
CA GLN A 172 8.04 12.38 7.14
C GLN A 172 9.41 12.89 6.69
N SER A 173 9.63 14.22 6.69
CA SER A 173 10.91 14.83 6.32
C SER A 173 12.05 14.53 7.29
N LYS A 174 11.73 14.21 8.56
CA LYS A 174 12.74 13.81 9.55
C LYS A 174 13.34 12.42 9.25
N TYR A 175 12.66 11.60 8.46
CA TYR A 175 13.00 10.16 8.33
C TYR A 175 13.05 9.67 6.89
N ALA A 176 12.60 10.47 5.94
CA ALA A 176 12.70 10.19 4.53
C ALA A 176 12.89 11.48 3.73
N ALA A 177 13.69 11.39 2.67
CA ALA A 177 13.91 12.48 1.74
C ALA A 177 13.94 11.96 0.30
N VAL A 178 13.45 12.77 -0.63
CA VAL A 178 13.57 12.54 -2.07
C VAL A 178 14.57 13.52 -2.63
N ASP A 179 15.51 13.00 -3.41
CA ASP A 179 16.58 13.76 -4.03
C ASP A 179 16.83 13.25 -5.47
N ASP A 180 17.69 13.93 -6.22
CA ASP A 180 18.11 13.54 -7.57
C ASP A 180 16.94 13.26 -8.53
N LYS A 181 15.89 14.11 -8.48
CA LYS A 181 14.75 14.00 -9.40
C LYS A 181 15.19 14.37 -10.83
N GLN A 182 15.24 13.36 -11.70
CA GLN A 182 15.68 13.50 -13.09
C GLN A 182 14.63 12.95 -14.06
N LEU A 183 14.36 13.71 -15.13
CA LEU A 183 13.62 13.20 -16.29
C LEU A 183 14.55 12.36 -17.17
N LEU A 184 14.04 11.23 -17.62
CA LEU A 184 14.71 10.28 -18.50
C LEU A 184 13.94 10.16 -19.82
N SER A 185 14.65 9.89 -20.91
CA SER A 185 13.99 9.42 -22.12
C SER A 185 13.38 8.04 -21.89
N SER A 186 12.35 7.66 -22.68
CA SER A 186 11.75 6.32 -22.62
C SER A 186 12.82 5.22 -22.74
N ASP A 187 13.78 5.36 -23.66
CA ASP A 187 14.87 4.40 -23.85
C ASP A 187 15.77 4.24 -22.61
N LEU A 188 16.11 5.34 -21.94
CA LEU A 188 16.93 5.31 -20.73
C LEU A 188 16.17 4.70 -19.56
N PHE A 189 14.91 5.10 -19.37
CA PHE A 189 14.04 4.58 -18.32
C PHE A 189 13.87 3.06 -18.45
N PHE A 190 13.46 2.57 -19.62
CA PHE A 190 13.27 1.13 -19.83
C PHE A 190 14.59 0.37 -19.91
N GLY A 191 15.68 1.02 -20.31
CA GLY A 191 17.04 0.49 -20.21
C GLY A 191 17.44 0.19 -18.77
N GLU A 192 17.29 1.18 -17.87
CA GLU A 192 17.58 1.01 -16.44
C GLU A 192 16.64 -0.03 -15.80
N LEU A 193 15.34 0.01 -16.13
CA LEU A 193 14.38 -0.95 -15.61
C LEU A 193 14.74 -2.39 -15.99
N ARG A 194 15.08 -2.65 -17.26
CA ARG A 194 15.55 -3.98 -17.70
C ARG A 194 16.81 -4.43 -16.99
N GLN A 195 17.74 -3.50 -16.72
CA GLN A 195 18.96 -3.82 -15.99
C GLN A 195 18.66 -4.25 -14.54
N GLN A 196 17.76 -3.55 -13.85
CA GLN A 196 17.33 -3.94 -12.50
C GLN A 196 16.59 -5.29 -12.51
N VAL A 197 15.68 -5.50 -13.47
CA VAL A 197 14.95 -6.77 -13.63
C VAL A 197 15.90 -7.95 -13.86
N ALA A 198 16.91 -7.80 -14.72
CA ALA A 198 17.88 -8.86 -15.01
C ALA A 198 18.77 -9.22 -13.81
N ARG A 199 18.93 -8.30 -12.84
CA ARG A 199 19.65 -8.55 -11.58
C ARG A 199 18.75 -9.12 -10.49
N SER A 200 17.43 -8.95 -10.61
CA SER A 200 16.48 -9.46 -9.63
C SER A 200 16.33 -10.97 -9.78
N ARG A 201 16.38 -11.71 -8.67
CA ARG A 201 16.33 -13.17 -8.68
C ARG A 201 15.08 -13.76 -9.33
N GLN A 202 13.94 -13.07 -9.23
CA GLN A 202 12.66 -13.51 -9.77
C GLN A 202 12.23 -12.67 -10.99
N HIS A 203 13.10 -11.79 -11.51
CA HIS A 203 12.73 -10.82 -12.55
C HIS A 203 11.49 -10.00 -12.15
N ASP A 204 11.40 -9.59 -10.88
CA ASP A 204 10.23 -8.90 -10.34
C ASP A 204 10.30 -7.38 -10.59
N VAL A 205 9.13 -6.79 -10.87
CA VAL A 205 8.89 -5.35 -10.83
C VAL A 205 7.73 -5.08 -9.89
N LEU A 206 7.88 -4.12 -8.97
CA LEU A 206 6.77 -3.58 -8.17
C LEU A 206 6.37 -2.22 -8.73
N LEU A 207 5.21 -2.15 -9.36
CA LEU A 207 4.54 -0.93 -9.75
C LEU A 207 3.58 -0.48 -8.65
N PHE A 208 3.87 0.66 -8.02
CA PHE A 208 2.99 1.27 -7.03
C PHE A 208 2.23 2.46 -7.61
N VAL A 209 0.91 2.51 -7.37
CA VAL A 209 0.04 3.62 -7.77
C VAL A 209 -0.66 4.20 -6.53
N HIS A 210 -0.37 5.46 -6.23
CA HIS A 210 -0.87 6.12 -5.02
C HIS A 210 -2.37 6.49 -5.10
N GLY A 211 -2.94 6.80 -3.94
CA GLY A 211 -4.32 7.26 -3.77
C GLY A 211 -4.53 8.77 -3.91
N PHE A 212 -5.67 9.23 -3.42
CA PHE A 212 -6.04 10.65 -3.32
C PHE A 212 -5.10 11.42 -2.37
N ASN A 213 -4.87 12.70 -2.64
CA ASN A 213 -4.15 13.61 -1.73
C ASN A 213 -2.69 13.18 -1.43
N VAL A 214 -1.95 12.79 -2.45
CA VAL A 214 -0.53 12.40 -2.37
C VAL A 214 0.25 13.18 -3.41
N ASP A 215 1.27 13.92 -2.98
CA ASP A 215 2.22 14.58 -3.88
C ASP A 215 3.23 13.57 -4.47
N PHE A 216 4.12 14.05 -5.33
CA PHE A 216 5.08 13.19 -6.00
C PHE A 216 6.06 12.53 -5.01
N ASP A 217 6.67 13.32 -4.12
CA ASP A 217 7.69 12.85 -3.19
C ASP A 217 7.12 11.83 -2.20
N SER A 218 5.92 12.08 -1.67
CA SER A 218 5.19 11.17 -0.79
C SER A 218 4.89 9.82 -1.46
N ALA A 219 4.56 9.82 -2.76
CA ALA A 219 4.34 8.59 -3.51
C ALA A 219 5.64 7.78 -3.69
N ALA A 220 6.76 8.45 -3.99
CA ALA A 220 8.07 7.82 -4.12
C ALA A 220 8.55 7.25 -2.78
N ILE A 221 8.42 8.01 -1.69
CA ILE A 221 8.76 7.56 -0.34
C ILE A 221 7.91 6.35 0.06
N ARG A 222 6.59 6.39 -0.18
CA ARG A 222 5.70 5.28 0.16
C ARG A 222 6.10 3.99 -0.55
N LEU A 223 6.46 4.06 -1.83
CA LEU A 223 6.96 2.89 -2.56
C LEU A 223 8.26 2.36 -1.94
N ALA A 224 9.24 3.22 -1.65
CA ALA A 224 10.49 2.80 -1.04
C ALA A 224 10.26 2.16 0.34
N GLN A 225 9.35 2.71 1.16
CA GLN A 225 8.95 2.14 2.45
C GLN A 225 8.32 0.75 2.27
N ILE A 226 7.37 0.60 1.35
CA ILE A 226 6.76 -0.71 1.05
C ILE A 226 7.85 -1.69 0.62
N ALA A 227 8.76 -1.30 -0.27
CA ALA A 227 9.84 -2.18 -0.76
C ALA A 227 10.89 -2.52 0.31
N LYS A 228 11.09 -1.64 1.28
CA LYS A 228 11.93 -1.89 2.45
C LYS A 228 11.24 -2.89 3.38
N ASP A 229 10.00 -2.62 3.77
CA ASP A 229 9.27 -3.36 4.83
C ASP A 229 8.67 -4.68 4.34
N LEU A 230 8.39 -4.78 3.05
CA LEU A 230 8.22 -6.04 2.32
C LEU A 230 9.54 -6.24 1.59
N PRO A 231 10.52 -7.02 2.10
CA PRO A 231 11.89 -7.08 1.60
C PRO A 231 11.95 -7.42 0.10
N PHE A 232 11.73 -6.41 -0.72
CA PHE A 232 11.42 -6.54 -2.13
C PHE A 232 12.70 -6.30 -2.89
N ASN A 233 13.12 -7.33 -3.61
CA ASN A 233 14.39 -7.36 -4.30
C ASN A 233 14.28 -7.24 -5.83
N GLY A 234 13.12 -6.80 -6.29
CA GLY A 234 12.88 -6.43 -7.68
C GLY A 234 13.14 -4.97 -7.95
N ALA A 235 12.94 -4.58 -9.19
CA ALA A 235 12.89 -3.17 -9.56
C ALA A 235 11.63 -2.53 -9.00
N ILE A 236 11.71 -1.27 -8.57
CA ILE A 236 10.56 -0.53 -8.03
C ILE A 236 10.21 0.66 -8.93
N VAL A 237 8.93 0.77 -9.26
CA VAL A 237 8.40 1.81 -10.14
C VAL A 237 7.21 2.51 -9.48
N ALA A 238 7.27 3.83 -9.32
CA ALA A 238 6.11 4.62 -8.90
C ALA A 238 5.38 5.16 -10.13
N TYR A 239 4.05 5.03 -10.16
CA TYR A 239 3.23 5.88 -11.02
C TYR A 239 2.59 6.99 -10.21
N SER A 240 2.96 8.23 -10.51
CA SER A 240 2.43 9.42 -9.84
C SER A 240 1.45 10.16 -10.75
N TRP A 241 0.17 10.20 -10.37
CA TRP A 241 -0.85 11.00 -11.06
C TRP A 241 -1.08 12.31 -10.30
N PRO A 242 -1.48 13.41 -10.95
CA PRO A 242 -1.53 14.78 -10.36
C PRO A 242 -2.63 15.01 -9.32
N SER A 243 -2.68 14.21 -8.25
CA SER A 243 -3.63 14.41 -7.15
C SER A 243 -3.36 15.75 -6.44
N GLN A 244 -4.42 16.49 -6.11
CA GLN A 244 -4.35 17.94 -5.84
C GLN A 244 -3.92 18.32 -4.41
N GLY A 245 -3.52 17.36 -3.56
CA GLY A 245 -2.90 17.68 -2.25
C GLY A 245 -3.81 18.45 -1.25
N GLY A 246 -5.14 18.39 -1.38
CA GLY A 246 -6.04 18.86 -0.33
C GLY A 246 -7.46 18.27 -0.34
N VAL A 247 -8.09 18.15 0.84
CA VAL A 247 -9.43 17.53 1.04
C VAL A 247 -10.54 18.22 0.24
N GLY A 248 -10.46 19.55 0.05
CA GLY A 248 -11.43 20.32 -0.74
C GLY A 248 -11.43 20.00 -2.24
N ALA A 249 -10.42 19.29 -2.73
CA ALA A 249 -10.26 18.91 -4.12
C ALA A 249 -10.77 17.50 -4.44
N TYR A 250 -11.39 16.77 -3.50
CA TYR A 250 -11.81 15.37 -3.74
C TYR A 250 -12.61 15.15 -5.04
N SER A 251 -13.61 16.01 -5.32
CA SER A 251 -14.38 15.91 -6.57
C SER A 251 -13.54 16.30 -7.80
N ALA A 252 -12.58 17.21 -7.65
CA ALA A 252 -11.66 17.59 -8.72
C ALA A 252 -10.67 16.45 -9.02
N ASP A 253 -10.13 15.78 -8.00
CA ASP A 253 -9.27 14.60 -8.13
C ASP A 253 -9.99 13.46 -8.84
N GLY A 254 -11.30 13.29 -8.61
CA GLY A 254 -12.11 12.35 -9.38
C GLY A 254 -12.07 12.61 -10.90
N GLN A 255 -12.04 13.88 -11.33
CA GLN A 255 -11.89 14.27 -12.74
C GLN A 255 -10.43 14.12 -13.22
N VAL A 256 -9.47 14.49 -12.37
CA VAL A 256 -8.04 14.38 -12.67
C VAL A 256 -7.62 12.92 -12.89
N VAL A 257 -8.10 11.99 -12.07
CA VAL A 257 -7.88 10.55 -12.27
C VAL A 257 -8.42 10.12 -13.63
N GLN A 258 -9.63 10.56 -13.99
CA GLN A 258 -10.23 10.23 -15.29
C GLN A 258 -9.38 10.78 -16.46
N GLN A 259 -8.86 12.00 -16.33
CA GLN A 259 -7.98 12.63 -17.32
C GLN A 259 -6.61 11.95 -17.40
N SER A 260 -6.19 11.24 -16.35
CA SER A 260 -4.89 10.55 -16.28
C SER A 260 -4.90 9.16 -16.92
N ILE A 261 -6.07 8.60 -17.23
CA ILE A 261 -6.23 7.26 -17.83
C ILE A 261 -5.44 7.10 -19.14
N PRO A 262 -5.48 8.03 -20.12
CA PRO A 262 -4.75 7.86 -21.38
C PRO A 262 -3.24 7.78 -21.18
N ALA A 263 -2.65 8.64 -20.34
CA ALA A 263 -1.23 8.64 -20.05
C ALA A 263 -0.80 7.37 -19.31
N PHE A 264 -1.60 6.90 -18.34
CA PHE A 264 -1.34 5.65 -17.64
C PHE A 264 -1.46 4.43 -18.57
N LYS A 265 -2.45 4.43 -19.47
CA LYS A 265 -2.60 3.39 -20.51
C LYS A 265 -1.38 3.34 -21.43
N GLN A 266 -0.88 4.49 -21.86
CA GLN A 266 0.35 4.58 -22.65
C GLN A 266 1.55 4.01 -21.89
N PHE A 267 1.72 4.38 -20.62
CA PHE A 267 2.78 3.83 -19.77
C PHE A 267 2.68 2.30 -19.62
N LEU A 268 1.52 1.75 -19.26
CA LEU A 268 1.36 0.29 -19.13
C LEU A 268 1.59 -0.44 -20.46
N THR A 269 1.20 0.17 -21.57
CA THR A 269 1.45 -0.39 -22.91
C THR A 269 2.95 -0.42 -23.23
N GLU A 270 3.69 0.65 -22.91
CA GLU A 270 5.15 0.67 -23.07
C GLU A 270 5.83 -0.31 -22.12
N LEU A 271 5.43 -0.33 -20.84
CA LEU A 271 5.97 -1.21 -19.80
C LEU A 271 5.88 -2.69 -20.21
N THR A 272 4.71 -3.13 -20.67
CA THR A 272 4.49 -4.51 -21.07
C THR A 272 5.21 -4.91 -22.36
N LYS A 273 5.48 -3.95 -23.26
CA LYS A 273 6.22 -4.14 -24.52
C LYS A 273 7.74 -4.12 -24.33
N GLN A 274 8.24 -3.26 -23.45
CA GLN A 274 9.66 -2.98 -23.26
C GLN A 274 10.34 -3.97 -22.31
N LEU A 275 9.56 -4.69 -21.48
CA LEU A 275 10.06 -5.69 -20.55
C LEU A 275 10.00 -7.11 -21.13
N PRO A 276 10.97 -7.98 -20.76
CA PRO A 276 10.93 -9.40 -21.11
C PRO A 276 9.59 -10.07 -20.77
N ALA A 277 9.25 -11.10 -21.54
CA ALA A 277 7.97 -11.80 -21.39
C ALA A 277 7.83 -12.52 -20.03
N ASP A 278 8.95 -12.93 -19.44
CA ASP A 278 9.05 -13.61 -18.15
C ASP A 278 9.14 -12.67 -16.94
N THR A 279 9.18 -11.36 -17.15
CA THR A 279 9.16 -10.38 -16.05
C THR A 279 7.85 -10.47 -15.26
N ARG A 280 7.97 -10.61 -13.93
CA ARG A 280 6.83 -10.62 -13.00
C ARG A 280 6.47 -9.18 -12.64
N ILE A 281 5.52 -8.59 -13.37
CA ILE A 281 5.05 -7.23 -13.11
C ILE A 281 3.93 -7.28 -12.06
N ASN A 282 4.18 -6.72 -10.89
CA ASN A 282 3.26 -6.69 -9.76
C ASN A 282 2.72 -5.27 -9.57
N ILE A 283 1.40 -5.10 -9.54
CA ILE A 283 0.76 -3.81 -9.31
C ILE A 283 0.18 -3.80 -7.89
N VAL A 284 0.58 -2.81 -7.08
CA VAL A 284 -0.08 -2.48 -5.81
C VAL A 284 -0.66 -1.08 -5.95
N VAL A 285 -1.97 -0.96 -5.73
CA VAL A 285 -2.69 0.29 -5.94
C VAL A 285 -3.57 0.64 -4.75
N HIS A 286 -3.56 1.91 -4.36
CA HIS A 286 -4.26 2.38 -3.16
C HIS A 286 -5.42 3.33 -3.47
N SER A 287 -6.52 3.20 -2.72
CA SER A 287 -7.62 4.17 -2.62
C SER A 287 -8.13 4.63 -4.00
N MET A 288 -8.15 5.93 -4.27
CA MET A 288 -8.65 6.51 -5.53
C MET A 288 -7.80 6.11 -6.74
N GLY A 289 -6.52 5.74 -6.55
CA GLY A 289 -5.68 5.19 -7.60
C GLY A 289 -6.27 3.92 -8.22
N ASN A 290 -7.12 3.19 -7.48
CA ASN A 290 -7.82 2.03 -8.02
C ASN A 290 -8.77 2.41 -9.17
N ARG A 291 -9.33 3.63 -9.19
CA ARG A 291 -10.11 4.11 -10.34
C ARG A 291 -9.23 4.18 -11.60
N LEU A 292 -8.00 4.68 -11.47
CA LEU A 292 -7.04 4.75 -12.57
C LEU A 292 -6.69 3.36 -13.07
N VAL A 293 -6.20 2.49 -12.18
CA VAL A 293 -5.74 1.15 -12.54
C VAL A 293 -6.86 0.29 -13.10
N LEU A 294 -8.01 0.22 -12.41
CA LEU A 294 -9.13 -0.61 -12.84
C LEU A 294 -9.65 -0.21 -14.22
N ARG A 295 -9.89 1.09 -14.44
CA ARG A 295 -10.41 1.60 -15.72
C ARG A 295 -9.42 1.37 -16.85
N THR A 296 -8.14 1.66 -16.62
CA THR A 296 -7.11 1.44 -17.64
C THR A 296 -6.97 -0.04 -17.98
N LEU A 297 -6.88 -0.93 -17.00
CA LEU A 297 -6.78 -2.37 -17.26
C LEU A 297 -8.01 -2.92 -17.99
N ALA A 298 -9.21 -2.44 -17.67
CA ALA A 298 -10.44 -2.84 -18.37
C ALA A 298 -10.50 -2.36 -19.82
N GLU A 299 -9.70 -1.35 -20.19
CA GLU A 299 -9.59 -0.79 -21.54
C GLU A 299 -8.31 -1.20 -22.28
N LEU A 300 -7.42 -1.99 -21.67
CA LEU A 300 -6.22 -2.49 -22.34
C LEU A 300 -6.58 -3.48 -23.45
N ASP A 301 -5.80 -3.47 -24.52
CA ASP A 301 -5.96 -4.45 -25.59
C ASP A 301 -5.61 -5.85 -25.04
N GLU A 302 -6.45 -6.85 -25.34
CA GLU A 302 -6.22 -8.21 -24.89
C GLU A 302 -4.86 -8.72 -25.39
N SER A 303 -4.09 -9.31 -24.48
CA SER A 303 -2.82 -9.98 -24.78
C SER A 303 -3.04 -11.50 -24.78
N PRO A 304 -2.32 -12.29 -25.61
CA PRO A 304 -2.44 -13.75 -25.61
C PRO A 304 -2.16 -14.39 -24.24
N HIS A 305 -1.36 -13.71 -23.41
CA HIS A 305 -1.01 -14.14 -22.06
C HIS A 305 -1.12 -12.95 -21.10
N PRO A 306 -1.55 -13.19 -19.84
CA PRO A 306 -1.50 -12.17 -18.80
C PRO A 306 -0.08 -11.60 -18.65
N ARG A 307 0.06 -10.28 -18.69
CA ARG A 307 1.35 -9.57 -18.55
C ARG A 307 1.66 -9.20 -17.10
N PHE A 308 0.65 -9.11 -16.25
CA PHE A 308 0.80 -8.79 -14.85
C PHE A 308 0.78 -10.08 -14.02
N GLN A 309 1.72 -10.25 -13.09
CA GLN A 309 1.74 -11.40 -12.19
C GLN A 309 0.65 -11.22 -11.12
N HIS A 310 0.72 -10.12 -10.38
CA HIS A 310 -0.29 -9.74 -9.38
C HIS A 310 -0.87 -8.35 -9.65
N VAL A 311 -2.16 -8.17 -9.40
CA VAL A 311 -2.80 -6.87 -9.21
C VAL A 311 -3.49 -6.86 -7.85
N VAL A 312 -3.01 -6.03 -6.93
CA VAL A 312 -3.52 -5.92 -5.56
C VAL A 312 -4.23 -4.59 -5.40
N PHE A 313 -5.56 -4.65 -5.24
CA PHE A 313 -6.43 -3.51 -5.01
C PHE A 313 -6.55 -3.26 -3.50
N CYS A 314 -5.82 -2.26 -3.00
CA CYS A 314 -5.83 -1.88 -1.58
C CYS A 314 -6.86 -0.78 -1.32
N ALA A 315 -7.85 -1.06 -0.46
CA ALA A 315 -8.89 -0.11 -0.06
C ALA A 315 -9.52 0.66 -1.24
N PRO A 316 -10.01 -0.01 -2.31
CA PRO A 316 -10.43 0.69 -3.52
C PRO A 316 -11.57 1.69 -3.27
N ASP A 317 -11.27 2.96 -3.53
CA ASP A 317 -12.26 4.02 -3.67
C ASP A 317 -12.88 3.95 -5.08
N VAL A 318 -13.50 2.82 -5.41
CA VAL A 318 -14.25 2.57 -6.66
C VAL A 318 -15.69 2.20 -6.29
N GLY A 319 -16.68 2.59 -7.09
CA GLY A 319 -18.07 2.21 -6.83
C GLY A 319 -18.22 0.70 -6.87
N VAL A 320 -19.06 0.13 -6.01
CA VAL A 320 -19.29 -1.32 -6.01
C VAL A 320 -19.74 -1.81 -7.38
N GLU A 321 -20.63 -1.06 -8.04
CA GLU A 321 -21.15 -1.45 -9.37
C GLU A 321 -20.08 -1.32 -10.45
N GLU A 322 -19.35 -0.20 -10.46
CA GLU A 322 -18.22 -0.01 -11.37
C GLU A 322 -17.14 -1.10 -11.19
N PHE A 323 -16.83 -1.46 -9.94
CA PHE A 323 -15.84 -2.49 -9.65
C PHE A 323 -16.28 -3.85 -10.18
N LYS A 324 -17.54 -4.24 -9.95
CA LYS A 324 -18.10 -5.50 -10.47
C LYS A 324 -18.16 -5.53 -11.99
N GLU A 325 -18.45 -4.40 -12.63
CA GLU A 325 -18.50 -4.29 -14.10
C GLU A 325 -17.11 -4.41 -14.74
N LYS A 326 -16.12 -3.67 -14.21
CA LYS A 326 -14.81 -3.52 -14.86
C LYS A 326 -13.79 -4.55 -14.43
N SER A 327 -13.84 -5.05 -13.20
CA SER A 327 -12.82 -5.96 -12.70
C SER A 327 -12.73 -7.28 -13.49
N PRO A 328 -13.82 -7.90 -13.99
CA PRO A 328 -13.72 -9.07 -14.86
C PRO A 328 -12.95 -8.82 -16.17
N LEU A 329 -12.95 -7.58 -16.68
CA LEU A 329 -12.15 -7.19 -17.84
C LEU A 329 -10.69 -6.96 -17.43
N ALA A 330 -10.47 -6.22 -16.33
CA ALA A 330 -9.14 -5.91 -15.82
C ALA A 330 -8.32 -7.16 -15.48
N ILE A 331 -8.92 -8.15 -14.82
CA ILE A 331 -8.19 -9.34 -14.36
C ILE A 331 -7.78 -10.29 -15.48
N LYS A 332 -8.29 -10.12 -16.71
CA LYS A 332 -7.79 -10.88 -17.87
C LYS A 332 -6.31 -10.61 -18.16
N HIS A 333 -5.80 -9.47 -17.72
CA HIS A 333 -4.42 -9.06 -17.93
C HIS A 333 -3.47 -9.52 -16.82
N CYS A 334 -3.99 -10.08 -15.72
CA CYS A 334 -3.18 -10.58 -14.61
C CYS A 334 -3.36 -12.08 -14.35
N ARG A 335 -2.36 -12.71 -13.71
CA ARG A 335 -2.47 -14.11 -13.27
C ARG A 335 -3.26 -14.22 -11.97
N HIS A 336 -3.06 -13.28 -11.06
CA HIS A 336 -3.73 -13.23 -9.77
C HIS A 336 -4.20 -11.81 -9.46
N ALA A 337 -5.38 -11.72 -8.84
CA ALA A 337 -5.95 -10.47 -8.37
C ALA A 337 -6.37 -10.62 -6.91
N THR A 338 -6.01 -9.64 -6.08
CA THR A 338 -6.40 -9.60 -4.67
C THR A 338 -7.07 -8.26 -4.37
N LEU A 339 -8.17 -8.31 -3.63
CA LEU A 339 -8.90 -7.15 -3.15
C LEU A 339 -8.82 -7.13 -1.63
N TYR A 340 -8.14 -6.12 -1.07
CA TYR A 340 -8.22 -5.84 0.36
C TYR A 340 -9.36 -4.88 0.65
N THR A 341 -10.28 -5.31 1.51
CA THR A 341 -11.40 -4.53 2.01
C THR A 341 -11.27 -4.29 3.51
N CYS A 342 -11.82 -3.19 3.99
CA CYS A 342 -11.91 -2.87 5.41
C CYS A 342 -13.26 -2.19 5.65
N MET A 343 -14.24 -2.92 6.19
CA MET A 343 -15.62 -2.44 6.32
C MET A 343 -15.78 -1.21 7.24
N ASN A 344 -14.79 -0.94 8.10
CA ASN A 344 -14.73 0.19 9.02
C ASN A 344 -13.74 1.29 8.57
N ASP A 345 -13.33 1.29 7.30
CA ASP A 345 -12.48 2.34 6.71
C ASP A 345 -13.23 3.68 6.66
N ALA A 346 -12.83 4.60 7.54
CA ALA A 346 -13.46 5.91 7.69
C ALA A 346 -13.37 6.77 6.43
N ALA A 347 -12.29 6.68 5.66
CA ALA A 347 -12.13 7.45 4.43
C ALA A 347 -13.05 6.91 3.32
N LEU A 348 -13.21 5.60 3.22
CA LEU A 348 -14.14 4.99 2.27
C LEU A 348 -15.60 5.22 2.67
N ILE A 349 -15.94 5.25 3.96
CA ILE A 349 -17.26 5.66 4.44
C ILE A 349 -17.56 7.12 4.06
N ALA A 350 -16.58 8.02 4.24
CA ALA A 350 -16.70 9.41 3.82
C ALA A 350 -16.87 9.54 2.29
N SER A 351 -16.04 8.81 1.51
CA SER A 351 -16.18 8.73 0.06
C SER A 351 -17.56 8.24 -0.35
N ALA A 352 -18.09 7.19 0.29
CA ALA A 352 -19.40 6.65 -0.03
C ALA A 352 -20.53 7.68 0.12
N LYS A 353 -20.43 8.53 1.16
CA LYS A 353 -21.37 9.63 1.37
C LYS A 353 -21.29 10.70 0.28
N VAL A 354 -20.09 11.05 -0.17
CA VAL A 354 -19.87 12.06 -1.23
C VAL A 354 -20.34 11.52 -2.58
N ASN A 355 -20.05 10.26 -2.90
CA ASN A 355 -20.41 9.64 -4.18
C ASN A 355 -21.84 9.08 -4.20
N HIS A 356 -22.55 9.07 -3.08
CA HIS A 356 -23.88 8.46 -2.92
C HIS A 356 -23.96 6.97 -3.32
N GLU A 357 -22.85 6.24 -3.12
CA GLU A 357 -22.69 4.83 -3.47
C GLU A 357 -21.63 4.21 -2.54
N GLU A 358 -21.84 2.98 -2.07
CA GLU A 358 -20.79 2.25 -1.34
C GLU A 358 -19.53 2.08 -2.20
N ARG A 359 -18.37 1.98 -1.54
CA ARG A 359 -17.08 1.78 -2.20
C ARG A 359 -16.66 0.32 -2.07
N ALA A 360 -16.09 -0.25 -3.13
CA ALA A 360 -15.66 -1.64 -3.17
C ALA A 360 -14.73 -2.01 -1.99
N GLY A 361 -13.87 -1.09 -1.56
CA GLY A 361 -12.94 -1.32 -0.45
C GLY A 361 -13.54 -1.23 0.95
N GLY A 362 -14.76 -0.71 1.12
CA GLY A 362 -15.35 -0.43 2.44
C GLY A 362 -16.87 -0.65 2.48
N SER A 363 -17.37 -1.52 1.61
CA SER A 363 -18.79 -1.87 1.50
C SER A 363 -19.23 -2.74 2.68
N LEU A 364 -20.45 -2.54 3.18
CA LEU A 364 -20.99 -3.35 4.28
C LEU A 364 -21.20 -4.80 3.86
N VAL A 365 -21.66 -4.96 2.62
CA VAL A 365 -21.71 -6.24 1.93
C VAL A 365 -20.44 -6.35 1.10
N PRO A 366 -19.55 -7.31 1.37
CA PRO A 366 -18.26 -7.39 0.71
C PRO A 366 -18.42 -7.55 -0.81
N THR A 367 -17.59 -6.81 -1.54
CA THR A 367 -17.57 -6.86 -3.01
C THR A 367 -16.80 -8.09 -3.50
N ILE A 368 -17.53 -9.19 -3.69
CA ILE A 368 -16.95 -10.46 -4.15
C ILE A 368 -17.12 -10.58 -5.67
N VAL A 369 -16.01 -10.82 -6.38
CA VAL A 369 -15.97 -11.04 -7.83
C VAL A 369 -15.20 -12.33 -8.14
N PRO A 370 -15.74 -13.25 -8.98
CA PRO A 370 -15.02 -14.46 -9.37
C PRO A 370 -13.65 -14.15 -9.98
N GLY A 371 -12.61 -14.87 -9.56
CA GLY A 371 -11.23 -14.65 -10.00
C GLY A 371 -10.46 -13.59 -9.19
N ILE A 372 -11.09 -12.99 -8.17
CA ILE A 372 -10.45 -12.06 -7.25
C ILE A 372 -10.50 -12.60 -5.83
N ASP A 373 -9.33 -12.73 -5.21
CA ASP A 373 -9.22 -13.06 -3.80
C ASP A 373 -9.64 -11.85 -2.95
N THR A 374 -10.89 -11.85 -2.46
CA THR A 374 -11.40 -10.80 -1.58
C THR A 374 -10.99 -11.10 -0.14
N VAL A 375 -10.19 -10.23 0.47
CA VAL A 375 -9.63 -10.38 1.82
C VAL A 375 -10.12 -9.22 2.70
N GLU A 376 -10.86 -9.54 3.75
CA GLU A 376 -11.36 -8.57 4.73
C GLU A 376 -10.34 -8.34 5.85
N CYS A 377 -9.96 -7.07 6.02
CA CYS A 377 -8.86 -6.62 6.87
C CYS A 377 -9.32 -6.05 8.21
N ALA A 378 -10.61 -5.80 8.44
CA ALA A 378 -11.12 -5.17 9.67
C ALA A 378 -10.70 -5.88 10.99
N VAL A 379 -10.37 -7.17 10.93
CA VAL A 379 -9.91 -7.95 12.09
C VAL A 379 -8.48 -7.61 12.51
N ILE A 380 -7.62 -7.28 11.54
CA ILE A 380 -6.19 -7.04 11.75
C ILE A 380 -5.86 -5.55 11.78
N ASP A 381 -6.66 -4.75 11.08
CA ASP A 381 -6.56 -3.32 11.13
C ASP A 381 -7.49 -2.75 12.19
N THR A 382 -7.03 -2.84 13.43
CA THR A 382 -7.72 -2.26 14.60
C THR A 382 -7.40 -0.78 14.78
N SER A 383 -6.62 -0.18 13.87
CA SER A 383 -6.25 1.23 13.93
C SER A 383 -7.43 2.10 13.48
N LEU A 384 -7.61 3.26 14.12
CA LEU A 384 -8.60 4.26 13.70
C LEU A 384 -8.27 4.88 12.32
N MET A 385 -7.12 4.52 11.73
CA MET A 385 -6.55 5.02 10.49
C MET A 385 -6.71 4.04 9.33
N GLY A 386 -7.76 3.21 9.35
CA GLY A 386 -7.90 2.03 8.52
C GLY A 386 -8.05 2.22 7.01
N HIS A 387 -7.47 3.29 6.47
CA HIS A 387 -7.28 3.58 5.07
C HIS A 387 -5.83 3.37 4.59
N SER A 388 -4.83 3.45 5.48
CA SER A 388 -3.39 3.33 5.13
C SER A 388 -2.77 1.97 5.48
N TYR A 389 -3.57 1.00 5.93
CA TYR A 389 -3.10 -0.29 6.47
C TYR A 389 -2.20 -1.08 5.53
N TYR A 390 -2.35 -0.93 4.22
CA TYR A 390 -1.56 -1.66 3.23
C TYR A 390 -0.06 -1.34 3.28
N GLY A 391 0.31 -0.17 3.83
CA GLY A 391 1.70 0.29 3.92
C GLY A 391 2.15 0.65 5.33
N SER A 392 1.31 0.47 6.35
CA SER A 392 1.61 0.77 7.76
C SER A 392 1.26 -0.36 8.72
N ASN A 393 0.47 -1.35 8.29
CA ASN A 393 0.15 -2.51 9.10
C ASN A 393 1.10 -3.66 8.73
N LYS A 394 1.99 -4.01 9.67
CA LYS A 394 2.99 -5.08 9.49
C LYS A 394 2.38 -6.41 9.02
N PHE A 395 1.16 -6.73 9.43
CA PHE A 395 0.50 -7.96 9.03
C PHE A 395 0.07 -7.91 7.55
N ILE A 396 -0.43 -6.77 7.07
CA ILE A 396 -0.77 -6.62 5.65
C ILE A 396 0.48 -6.60 4.79
N LEU A 397 1.58 -6.00 5.25
CA LEU A 397 2.88 -6.05 4.56
C LEU A 397 3.43 -7.49 4.46
N ARG A 398 3.31 -8.29 5.52
CA ARG A 398 3.67 -9.73 5.51
C ARG A 398 2.76 -10.54 4.59
N ASP A 399 1.48 -10.19 4.53
CA ASP A 399 0.52 -10.83 3.64
C ASP A 399 0.81 -10.48 2.16
N LEU A 400 1.12 -9.21 1.88
CA LEU A 400 1.62 -8.74 0.59
C LEU A 400 2.93 -9.45 0.22
N PHE A 401 3.84 -9.71 1.16
CA PHE A 401 5.05 -10.48 0.89
C PHE A 401 4.72 -11.87 0.34
N ALA A 402 3.76 -12.58 0.95
CA ALA A 402 3.33 -13.88 0.48
C ALA A 402 2.73 -13.84 -0.93
N ILE A 403 1.99 -12.79 -1.26
CA ILE A 403 1.48 -12.57 -2.62
C ILE A 403 2.64 -12.28 -3.57
N LEU A 404 3.37 -11.19 -3.36
CA LEU A 404 4.30 -10.63 -4.34
C LEU A 404 5.58 -11.48 -4.52
N LYS A 405 6.09 -12.07 -3.43
CA LYS A 405 7.37 -12.78 -3.42
C LYS A 405 7.21 -14.29 -3.43
N GLU A 406 6.21 -14.81 -2.72
CA GLU A 406 5.95 -16.26 -2.66
C GLU A 406 4.92 -16.76 -3.70
N ASP A 407 4.26 -15.84 -4.43
CA ASP A 407 3.25 -16.17 -5.45
C ASP A 407 2.09 -17.01 -4.86
N GLN A 408 1.72 -16.73 -3.60
CA GLN A 408 0.70 -17.51 -2.90
C GLN A 408 -0.71 -16.93 -3.11
N PRO A 409 -1.64 -17.72 -3.69
CA PRO A 409 -3.06 -17.38 -3.68
C PRO A 409 -3.64 -17.41 -2.25
N ALA A 410 -4.85 -16.86 -2.06
CA ALA A 410 -5.46 -16.73 -0.73
C ALA A 410 -5.64 -18.04 0.05
N ASP A 411 -5.89 -19.16 -0.63
CA ASP A 411 -6.08 -20.47 -0.01
C ASP A 411 -4.76 -21.12 0.47
N GLU A 412 -3.61 -20.69 -0.07
CA GLU A 412 -2.28 -21.12 0.40
C GLU A 412 -1.76 -20.29 1.58
N ARG A 413 -2.27 -19.07 1.76
CA ARG A 413 -1.89 -18.15 2.85
C ARG A 413 -2.53 -18.60 4.17
N LYS A 414 -1.77 -19.35 4.97
CA LYS A 414 -2.24 -20.10 6.17
C LYS A 414 -2.93 -19.28 7.27
N TRP A 415 -2.74 -17.97 7.29
CA TRP A 415 -3.41 -17.07 8.24
C TRP A 415 -4.79 -16.61 7.75
N LEU A 416 -5.15 -16.89 6.50
CA LEU A 416 -6.47 -16.62 5.97
C LEU A 416 -7.41 -17.81 6.16
N LYS A 417 -8.67 -17.51 6.47
CA LYS A 417 -9.75 -18.49 6.56
C LYS A 417 -10.83 -18.15 5.55
N PRO A 418 -11.28 -19.12 4.73
CA PRO A 418 -12.40 -18.90 3.84
C PRO A 418 -13.67 -18.65 4.67
N HIS A 419 -14.39 -17.59 4.33
CA HIS A 419 -15.61 -17.16 4.98
C HIS A 419 -16.73 -17.04 3.94
N LYS A 420 -17.79 -17.84 4.12
CA LYS A 420 -18.96 -17.82 3.24
C LYS A 420 -19.89 -16.68 3.62
N VAL A 421 -20.07 -15.73 2.71
CA VAL A 421 -21.03 -14.64 2.84
C VAL A 421 -22.35 -15.10 2.22
N PRO A 422 -23.43 -15.25 3.01
CA PRO A 422 -24.71 -15.75 2.50
C PRO A 422 -25.16 -14.98 1.27
N PHE A 423 -25.49 -15.69 0.19
CA PHE A 423 -25.96 -15.14 -1.10
C PHE A 423 -24.95 -14.32 -1.91
N HIS A 424 -23.73 -14.09 -1.41
CA HIS A 424 -22.73 -13.23 -2.08
C HIS A 424 -21.47 -13.98 -2.52
N GLY A 425 -21.09 -15.07 -1.83
CA GLY A 425 -19.98 -15.92 -2.26
C GLY A 425 -18.99 -16.24 -1.14
N MET A 426 -17.74 -16.46 -1.52
CA MET A 426 -16.64 -16.71 -0.61
C MET A 426 -15.72 -15.50 -0.58
N GLN A 427 -15.33 -15.09 0.63
CA GLN A 427 -14.22 -14.19 0.87
C GLN A 427 -13.22 -14.86 1.81
N TYR A 428 -12.13 -14.18 2.12
CA TYR A 428 -11.17 -14.56 3.14
C TYR A 428 -11.18 -13.55 4.27
N ILE A 429 -11.03 -14.05 5.49
CA ILE A 429 -10.81 -13.23 6.68
C ILE A 429 -9.52 -13.69 7.34
N PHE A 430 -8.82 -12.79 8.01
CA PHE A 430 -7.69 -13.19 8.84
C PHE A 430 -8.17 -14.00 10.04
N GLY A 431 -7.65 -15.21 10.17
CA GLY A 431 -7.96 -16.14 11.25
C GLY A 431 -6.75 -16.57 12.09
N ASP A 432 -5.57 -16.08 11.75
CA ASP A 432 -4.29 -16.13 12.47
C ASP A 432 -3.47 -14.88 12.03
N TYR A 433 -2.30 -14.66 12.63
CA TYR A 433 -1.39 -13.61 12.19
C TYR A 433 -0.42 -14.11 11.10
N PRO A 434 -0.11 -13.27 10.09
CA PRO A 434 0.97 -13.53 9.17
C PRO A 434 2.31 -13.76 9.88
N VAL A 435 3.10 -14.68 9.34
CA VAL A 435 4.44 -15.08 9.83
C VAL A 435 5.30 -13.84 10.02
N ASP A 436 6.03 -13.76 11.14
CA ASP A 436 6.97 -12.67 11.35
C ASP A 436 8.12 -12.75 10.35
N LEU A 437 8.51 -11.63 9.77
CA LEU A 437 9.56 -11.57 8.78
C LEU A 437 10.67 -10.71 9.35
N GLN A 438 11.82 -11.34 9.61
CA GLN A 438 13.06 -10.67 9.99
C GLN A 438 14.05 -10.90 8.87
N TRP A 439 14.70 -9.84 8.39
CA TRP A 439 15.71 -9.98 7.35
C TRP A 439 16.85 -9.00 7.60
N VAL A 440 18.04 -9.41 7.15
CA VAL A 440 19.23 -8.57 7.13
C VAL A 440 19.81 -8.60 5.72
N TRP A 441 19.99 -7.41 5.15
CA TRP A 441 20.69 -7.23 3.88
C TRP A 441 22.20 -7.13 4.15
N HIS A 442 23.00 -7.94 3.46
CA HIS A 442 24.46 -7.92 3.51
C HIS A 442 25.03 -7.56 2.15
N TYR A 443 24.85 -6.30 1.74
CA TYR A 443 25.36 -5.82 0.45
C TYR A 443 26.89 -5.99 0.35
N ASP A 444 27.35 -6.74 -0.63
CA ASP A 444 28.78 -6.87 -0.96
C ASP A 444 29.18 -5.80 -1.99
N ASN A 445 30.12 -4.91 -1.63
CA ASN A 445 30.68 -3.87 -2.51
C ASN A 445 31.22 -4.42 -3.84
N THR A 446 31.62 -5.70 -3.90
CA THR A 446 32.23 -6.31 -5.09
C THR A 446 31.23 -6.95 -6.05
N GLN A 447 29.99 -7.22 -5.61
CA GLN A 447 28.97 -7.95 -6.39
C GLN A 447 27.67 -7.15 -6.59
N SER A 448 27.29 -6.30 -5.64
CA SER A 448 25.99 -5.61 -5.63
C SER A 448 26.00 -4.25 -6.35
N GLY A 449 27.17 -3.61 -6.44
CA GLY A 449 27.29 -2.22 -6.89
C GLY A 449 26.60 -1.20 -5.95
N VAL A 450 26.28 -1.62 -4.72
CA VAL A 450 25.79 -0.76 -3.63
C VAL A 450 26.99 -0.16 -2.92
N GLN A 451 26.89 1.12 -2.56
CA GLN A 451 27.90 1.80 -1.75
C GLN A 451 27.59 1.58 -0.27
N LEU A 452 28.50 0.92 0.44
CA LEU A 452 28.50 0.90 1.90
C LEU A 452 29.03 2.22 2.44
N THR A 453 28.29 2.84 3.37
CA THR A 453 28.64 4.13 3.99
C THR A 453 28.65 3.98 5.52
N ASP A 454 29.51 4.75 6.20
CA ASP A 454 29.53 4.89 7.67
C ASP A 454 28.81 6.18 8.16
N TYR A 455 28.10 6.87 7.26
CA TYR A 455 27.48 8.16 7.50
C TYR A 455 26.23 8.33 6.64
N PHE A 456 25.11 8.64 7.28
CA PHE A 456 23.84 8.93 6.62
C PHE A 456 23.60 10.43 6.63
N GLU A 457 23.85 11.05 5.50
CA GLU A 457 23.40 12.42 5.25
C GLU A 457 21.94 12.32 4.78
N ALA A 458 21.00 12.19 5.73
CA ALA A 458 19.62 12.52 5.43
C ALA A 458 19.65 13.95 4.90
N ALA A 459 19.25 14.16 3.65
CA ALA A 459 19.25 15.48 3.04
C ALA A 459 18.64 16.46 4.05
N ALA A 460 19.48 17.34 4.60
CA ALA A 460 19.03 18.28 5.61
C ALA A 460 17.86 19.05 5.00
N PRO A 461 16.76 19.30 5.75
CA PRO A 461 15.69 20.12 5.24
C PRO A 461 16.33 21.43 4.77
N ALA A 462 16.05 21.81 3.51
CA ALA A 462 16.47 23.10 3.02
C ALA A 462 15.99 24.15 4.02
N GLU A 463 16.92 24.81 4.72
CA GLU A 463 16.59 25.93 5.58
C GLU A 463 15.91 26.97 4.69
N THR A 464 14.58 27.05 4.74
CA THR A 464 13.84 28.14 4.12
C THR A 464 14.18 29.42 4.89
N PRO A 465 14.63 30.50 4.22
CA PRO A 465 14.98 31.76 4.86
C PRO A 465 13.78 32.50 5.46
#